data_AF-A0A3D1SQV2-F1
#
_entry.id   AF-A0A3D1SQV2-F1
#
_cell.length_a   1.000
_cell.length_b   1.000
_cell.length_c   1.000
_cell.angle_alpha   90.00
_cell.angle_beta   90.00
_cell.angle_gamma   90.00
#
_symmetry.space_group_name_H-M   'P 1'
#
loop_
_entity.id
_entity.type
_entity.pdbx_description
1 polymer ?
#
loop_
_entity_poly.entity_id
_entity_poly.type
_entity_poly.pdbx_seq_one_letter_code
_entity_poly.pdbx_strand_id
1 'polypeptide(L)' 'MADTQRFLVRFWGVRGSYPTPGPGTVRHGGNTSCIEVQAGSHTLILDAGSG' A
#
# COMPACT_ATOMS: atom_id res chain seq x y z
N MET A 1 -4.23 -27.45 -11.35
CA MET A 1 -4.72 -26.89 -10.08
C MET A 1 -5.15 -25.47 -10.41
N ALA A 2 -6.41 -25.11 -10.16
CA ALA A 2 -6.94 -23.82 -10.59
C ALA A 2 -6.13 -22.70 -9.94
N ASP A 3 -5.36 -21.98 -10.75
CA ASP A 3 -4.76 -20.70 -10.37
C ASP A 3 -5.93 -19.74 -10.13
N THR A 4 -6.41 -19.72 -8.90
CA THR A 4 -7.42 -18.76 -8.46
C THR A 4 -6.74 -17.42 -8.60
N GLN A 5 -7.07 -16.67 -9.67
CA GLN A 5 -6.47 -15.38 -9.98
C GLN A 5 -6.54 -14.50 -8.73
N ARG A 6 -5.42 -14.44 -8.01
CA ARG A 6 -5.37 -13.82 -6.69
C ARG A 6 -5.29 -12.32 -6.92
N PHE A 7 -6.33 -11.62 -6.50
CA PHE A 7 -6.35 -10.17 -6.45
C PHE A 7 -6.06 -9.73 -5.01
N LEU A 8 -4.89 -9.13 -4.78
CA LEU A 8 -4.47 -8.66 -3.46
C LEU A 8 -4.05 -7.21 -3.54
N VAL A 9 -4.52 -6.42 -2.57
CA VAL A 9 -4.16 -5.01 -2.42
C VAL A 9 -3.43 -4.86 -1.09
N ARG A 10 -2.20 -4.33 -1.14
CA ARG A 10 -1.41 -3.98 0.04
C ARG A 10 -1.25 -2.47 0.09
N PHE A 11 -1.57 -1.90 1.24
CA PHE A 11 -1.33 -0.49 1.54
C PHE A 11 -0.01 -0.39 2.28
N TRP A 12 0.99 0.19 1.63
CA TRP A 12 2.28 0.48 2.23
C TRP A 12 2.26 1.81 3.00
N GLY A 13 1.43 2.74 2.53
CA GLY A 13 1.09 3.96 3.24
C GLY A 13 -0.30 4.48 2.86
N VAL A 14 -0.90 5.20 3.80
CA VAL A 14 -2.32 5.62 3.75
C VAL A 14 -2.54 7.08 4.12
N ARG A 15 -1.47 7.81 4.46
CA ARG A 15 -1.52 9.24 4.73
C ARG A 15 -1.53 10.00 3.38
N GLY A 16 -2.19 11.15 3.34
CA GLY A 16 -2.17 12.03 2.18
C GLY A 16 -0.82 12.75 1.96
N SER A 17 -0.88 14.00 1.53
CA SER A 17 0.21 14.77 0.90
C SER A 17 1.59 14.79 1.57
N TYR A 18 1.71 14.58 2.88
CA TYR A 18 2.99 14.60 3.59
C TYR A 18 3.01 13.59 4.74
N PRO A 19 4.18 13.01 5.06
CA PRO A 19 4.28 12.01 6.12
C PRO A 19 4.08 12.65 7.49
N THR A 20 3.42 11.91 8.38
CA THR A 20 3.19 12.30 9.78
C THR A 20 3.56 11.16 10.72
N PRO A 21 4.85 10.84 10.87
CA PRO A 21 5.30 9.80 11.79
C PRO A 21 5.09 10.25 13.25
N GLY A 22 4.67 9.32 14.12
CA GLY A 22 4.60 9.57 15.55
C GLY A 22 3.61 8.65 16.27
N PRO A 23 3.61 8.67 17.63
CA PRO A 23 2.75 7.77 18.42
C PRO A 23 1.25 7.90 18.09
N GLY A 24 0.79 9.11 17.74
CA GLY A 24 -0.60 9.37 17.38
C GLY A 24 -1.04 8.77 16.04
N THR A 25 -0.11 8.35 15.18
CA THR A 25 -0.43 7.83 13.83
C THR A 25 -0.14 6.34 13.68
N VAL A 26 0.40 5.67 14.70
CA VAL A 26 0.76 4.23 14.66
C VAL A 26 -0.43 3.33 14.30
N ARG A 27 -1.64 3.68 14.76
CA ARG A 27 -2.85 2.86 14.52
C ARG A 27 -3.17 2.70 13.03
N HIS A 28 -2.95 3.75 12.24
CA HIS A 28 -3.37 3.79 10.84
C HIS A 28 -2.21 3.94 9.85
N GLY A 29 -1.10 4.54 10.26
CA GLY A 29 0.08 4.77 9.43
C GLY A 29 0.35 6.26 9.22
N GLY A 30 1.63 6.63 9.27
CA GLY A 30 2.10 8.00 9.03
C GLY A 30 2.70 8.23 7.65
N ASN A 31 2.96 7.18 6.88
CA ASN A 31 3.56 7.28 5.55
C ASN A 31 2.54 7.70 4.49
N THR A 32 3.00 8.48 3.50
CA THR A 32 2.19 8.97 2.36
C THR A 32 1.58 7.81 1.56
N SER A 33 0.74 8.07 0.56
CA SER A 33 0.13 6.99 -0.23
C SER A 33 1.16 6.14 -0.98
N CYS A 34 0.98 4.81 -0.91
CA CYS A 34 1.59 3.85 -1.82
C CYS A 34 0.84 2.52 -1.70
N ILE A 35 0.50 1.95 -2.85
CA ILE A 35 -0.31 0.74 -2.94
C ILE A 35 0.36 -0.24 -3.90
N GLU A 36 0.42 -1.50 -3.46
CA GLU A 36 0.75 -2.61 -4.33
C GLU A 36 -0.53 -3.38 -4.67
N VAL A 37 -0.74 -3.62 -5.96
CA VAL A 37 -1.81 -4.46 -6.49
C VAL A 37 -1.17 -5.67 -7.15
N GLN A 38 -1.45 -6.85 -6.61
CA GLN A 38 -1.12 -8.13 -7.25
C GLN A 38 -2.38 -8.65 -7.95
N ALA A 39 -2.29 -8.84 -9.27
CA ALA A 39 -3.40 -9.30 -10.11
C ALA A 39 -2.89 -10.36 -11.10
N GLY A 40 -3.06 -11.64 -10.73
CA GLY A 40 -2.51 -12.76 -11.49
C GLY A 40 -0.98 -12.70 -11.53
N SER A 41 -0.39 -12.67 -12.73
CA SER A 41 1.06 -12.55 -12.91
C SER A 41 1.61 -11.13 -12.85
N HIS A 42 0.75 -10.13 -12.62
CA HIS A 42 1.14 -8.72 -12.65
C HIS A 42 1.21 -8.15 -11.23
N THR A 43 2.23 -7.33 -11.01
CA THR A 43 2.36 -6.49 -9.81
C THR A 43 2.42 -5.03 -10.26
N LEU A 44 1.48 -4.22 -9.77
CA LEU A 44 1.45 -2.79 -10.00
C LEU A 44 1.77 -2.06 -8.69
N ILE A 45 2.68 -1.09 -8.76
CA ILE A 45 2.92 -0.14 -7.67
C ILE A 45 2.31 1.20 -8.07
N LEU A 46 1.43 1.71 -7.21
CA LEU A 46 0.75 2.98 -7.38
C LEU A 46 1.32 3.97 -6.37
N ASP A 47 1.94 5.03 -6.87
CA ASP A 47 2.72 6.00 -6.10
C ASP A 47 4.06 5.45 -5.58
N ALA A 48 4.95 6.35 -5.15
CA ALA A 48 6.30 6.01 -4.68
C ALA A 48 6.74 6.98 -3.55
N GLY A 49 5.82 7.26 -2.63
CA GLY A 49 6.05 8.12 -1.48
C GLY A 49 6.89 7.46 -0.37
N SER A 50 6.76 7.96 0.86
CA SER A 50 7.56 7.51 2.01
C SER A 50 7.16 6.14 2.59
N GLY A 51 6.11 5.53 2.04
CA GLY A 51 5.64 4.21 2.37
C GLY A 51 4.65 3.83 1.32
#